data_AF-Q3BG42-F1
#
_entry.id   AF-Q3BG42-F1
#
_cell.length_a   1.000
_cell.length_b   1.000
_cell.length_c   1.000
_cell.angle_alpha   90.00
_cell.angle_beta   90.00
_cell.angle_gamma   90.00
#
_symmetry.space_group_name_H-M   'P 1'
#
loop_
_entity.id
_entity.type
_entity.pdbx_description
1 polymer ?
#
loop_
_entity_poly.entity_id
_entity_poly.type
_entity_poly.pdbx_seq_one_letter_code
_entity_poly.pdbx_strand_id
1 'polypeptide(L)'
;DIVRGRDLFHGNDEEKKQRKQLDDKLKDIFKKIYDNLDKKKVKEAEERYKKDKQTGNYYQLREDWWNANRETVWKAITCSAAGGEYFRKTCGGGDENTATLTQNNCRCNGDQVPTYFDYVPQYLR
;
A
#
# COMPACT_ATOMS: atom_id res chain seq x y z
N ASP A 1 -4.98 2.24 -2.21
CA ASP A 1 -5.08 3.34 -3.20
C ASP A 1 -4.86 4.73 -2.65
N ILE A 2 -5.48 5.10 -1.54
CA ILE A 2 -5.30 6.43 -0.92
C ILE A 2 -3.81 6.79 -0.73
N VAL A 3 -3.03 5.92 -0.06
CA VAL A 3 -1.58 6.11 0.15
C VAL A 3 -0.83 6.33 -1.16
N ARG A 4 -1.29 5.70 -2.25
CA ARG A 4 -0.65 5.71 -3.57
C ARG A 4 -1.16 6.81 -4.49
N GLY A 5 -2.16 7.58 -4.07
CA GLY A 5 -2.80 8.61 -4.91
C GLY A 5 -3.64 8.03 -6.06
N ARG A 6 -4.12 6.79 -5.93
CA ARG A 6 -4.97 6.12 -6.94
C ARG A 6 -6.45 6.02 -6.56
N ASP A 7 -6.85 6.66 -5.46
CA ASP A 7 -8.23 6.61 -4.96
C ASP A 7 -9.14 7.51 -5.82
N LEU A 8 -10.20 6.93 -6.38
CA LEU A 8 -11.20 7.54 -7.26
C LEU A 8 -12.41 8.07 -6.49
N PHE A 9 -12.36 8.07 -5.15
CA PHE A 9 -13.48 8.54 -4.35
C PHE A 9 -13.65 10.06 -4.48
N HIS A 10 -14.68 10.47 -5.22
CA HIS A 10 -14.98 11.88 -5.48
C HIS A 10 -15.94 12.51 -4.46
N GLY A 11 -16.77 11.72 -3.76
CA GLY A 11 -17.61 12.19 -2.66
C GLY A 11 -18.48 13.43 -2.90
N ASN A 12 -19.01 13.99 -1.83
CA ASN A 12 -19.60 15.32 -1.80
C ASN A 12 -18.52 16.42 -1.65
N ASP A 13 -18.90 17.70 -1.72
CA ASP A 13 -17.91 18.79 -1.69
C ASP A 13 -17.14 18.93 -0.37
N GLU A 14 -17.71 18.49 0.75
CA GLU A 14 -17.01 18.44 2.04
C GLU A 14 -15.96 17.33 2.03
N GLU A 15 -16.33 16.14 1.57
CA GLU A 15 -15.42 15.00 1.44
C GLU A 15 -14.25 15.31 0.49
N LYS A 16 -14.50 16.01 -0.62
CA LYS A 16 -13.42 16.47 -1.53
C LYS A 16 -12.42 17.37 -0.83
N LYS A 17 -12.88 18.29 0.02
CA LYS A 17 -11.99 19.18 0.78
C LYS A 17 -11.13 18.39 1.77
N GLN A 18 -11.73 17.46 2.51
CA GLN A 18 -11.00 16.59 3.44
C GLN A 18 -10.00 15.69 2.71
N ARG A 19 -10.38 15.14 1.55
CA ARG A 19 -9.50 14.34 0.69
C ARG A 19 -8.32 15.14 0.17
N LYS A 20 -8.54 16.38 -0.27
CA LYS A 20 -7.47 17.29 -0.68
C LYS A 20 -6.48 17.53 0.47
N GLN A 21 -6.98 17.83 1.67
CA GLN A 21 -6.13 18.02 2.86
C GLN A 21 -5.32 16.75 3.20
N LEU A 22 -5.91 15.56 3.04
CA LEU A 22 -5.22 14.29 3.25
C LEU A 22 -4.12 14.08 2.20
N ASP A 23 -4.40 14.30 0.92
CA ASP A 23 -3.41 14.12 -0.15
C ASP A 23 -2.26 15.12 -0.03
N ASP A 24 -2.54 16.38 0.34
CA ASP A 24 -1.53 17.40 0.60
C ASP A 24 -0.60 16.98 1.76
N LYS A 25 -1.16 16.47 2.86
CA LYS A 25 -0.37 15.91 3.97
C LYS A 25 0.48 14.72 3.54
N LEU A 26 -0.05 13.84 2.69
CA LEU A 26 0.72 12.72 2.15
C LEU A 26 1.86 13.24 1.26
N LYS A 27 1.65 14.26 0.43
CA LYS A 27 2.72 14.86 -0.40
C LYS A 27 3.83 15.41 0.48
N ASP A 28 3.48 16.11 1.55
CA ASP A 28 4.46 16.64 2.51
C ASP A 28 5.26 15.54 3.21
N ILE A 29 4.62 14.44 3.60
CA ILE A 29 5.31 13.29 4.20
C ILE A 29 6.27 12.65 3.20
N PHE A 30 5.81 12.37 1.99
CA PHE A 30 6.62 11.71 0.96
C PHE A 30 7.76 12.60 0.45
N LYS A 31 7.57 13.92 0.42
CA LYS A 31 8.65 14.89 0.22
C LYS A 31 9.75 14.75 1.27
N LYS A 32 9.38 14.72 2.56
CA LYS A 32 10.35 14.53 3.65
C LYS A 32 11.07 13.18 3.57
N ILE A 33 10.37 12.12 3.16
CA ILE A 33 10.99 10.81 2.92
C ILE A 33 12.02 10.90 1.80
N TYR A 34 11.64 11.49 0.66
CA TYR A 34 12.53 11.70 -0.48
C TYR A 34 13.77 12.52 -0.10
N ASP A 35 13.59 13.65 0.57
CA ASP A 35 14.70 14.52 1.00
C ASP A 35 15.67 13.78 1.95
N ASN A 36 15.18 12.85 2.76
CA ASN A 36 16.03 12.02 3.62
C ASN A 36 16.76 10.90 2.86
N LEU A 37 16.19 10.38 1.77
CA LEU A 37 16.87 9.45 0.87
C LEU A 37 18.00 10.15 0.11
N ASP A 38 17.74 11.37 -0.38
CA ASP A 38 18.69 12.25 -1.07
C ASP A 38 19.89 12.60 -0.16
N LYS A 39 19.64 12.99 1.10
CA LYS A 39 20.69 13.24 2.10
C LYS A 39 21.61 12.04 2.35
N LYS A 40 21.07 10.81 2.25
CA LYS A 40 21.85 9.58 2.38
C LYS A 40 22.69 9.28 1.12
N LYS A 41 22.63 10.14 0.09
CA LYS A 41 23.33 10.03 -1.20
C LYS A 41 23.10 8.68 -1.87
N VAL A 42 21.87 8.17 -1.79
CA VAL A 42 21.49 6.95 -2.49
C VAL A 42 21.26 7.34 -3.95
N LYS A 43 22.34 7.29 -4.76
CA LYS A 43 22.31 7.64 -6.20
C LYS A 43 21.16 6.94 -6.94
N GLU A 44 20.93 5.67 -6.61
CA GLU A 44 19.84 4.87 -7.19
C GLU A 44 18.45 5.47 -6.89
N ALA A 45 18.25 6.06 -5.71
CA ALA A 45 16.97 6.67 -5.33
C ALA A 45 16.76 8.02 -6.04
N GLU A 46 17.81 8.81 -6.21
CA GLU A 46 17.76 10.07 -6.98
C GLU A 46 17.34 9.81 -8.43
N GLU A 47 17.96 8.81 -9.07
CA GLU A 47 17.65 8.42 -10.44
C GLU A 47 16.24 7.81 -10.55
N ARG A 48 15.91 6.88 -9.65
CA ARG A 48 14.61 6.19 -9.64
C ARG A 48 13.45 7.14 -9.45
N TYR A 49 13.56 8.10 -8.53
CA TYR A 49 12.47 9.03 -8.17
C TYR A 49 12.65 10.45 -8.73
N LYS A 50 13.46 10.62 -9.78
CA LYS A 50 13.69 11.94 -10.41
C LYS A 50 12.39 12.63 -10.85
N LYS A 51 11.46 11.87 -11.44
CA LYS A 51 10.14 12.38 -11.89
C LYS A 51 9.24 12.77 -10.71
N ASP A 52 9.35 12.07 -9.60
CA ASP A 52 8.59 12.35 -8.40
C ASP A 52 8.96 13.70 -7.80
N LYS A 53 10.26 14.06 -7.80
CA LYS A 53 10.73 15.40 -7.41
C LYS A 53 10.16 16.51 -8.30
N GLN A 54 10.05 16.26 -9.61
CA GLN A 54 9.52 17.24 -10.57
C GLN A 54 8.02 17.48 -10.40
N THR A 55 7.26 16.40 -10.16
CA THR A 55 5.79 16.48 -10.05
C THR A 55 5.30 16.83 -8.65
N GLY A 56 6.11 16.57 -7.61
CA GLY A 56 5.73 16.73 -6.21
C GLY A 56 4.66 15.75 -5.72
N ASN A 57 4.23 14.80 -6.56
CA ASN A 57 3.20 13.83 -6.21
C ASN A 57 3.79 12.56 -5.58
N TYR A 58 5.05 12.25 -5.89
CA TYR A 58 5.77 11.10 -5.34
C TYR A 58 5.10 9.76 -5.65
N TYR A 59 4.48 9.59 -6.82
CA TYR A 59 3.71 8.39 -7.14
C TYR A 59 4.58 7.13 -7.13
N GLN A 60 5.77 7.18 -7.72
CA GLN A 60 6.64 6.00 -7.77
C GLN A 60 7.17 5.62 -6.38
N LEU A 61 7.57 6.61 -5.59
CA LEU A 61 7.99 6.41 -4.20
C LEU A 61 6.84 5.90 -3.32
N ARG A 62 5.61 6.39 -3.52
CA ARG A 62 4.41 5.90 -2.82
C ARG A 62 4.10 4.45 -3.15
N GLU A 63 4.23 4.04 -4.42
CA GLU A 63 4.08 2.63 -4.84
C GLU A 63 5.11 1.73 -4.19
N ASP A 64 6.40 2.11 -4.27
CA ASP A 64 7.48 1.31 -3.69
C ASP A 64 7.36 1.22 -2.16
N TRP A 65 6.96 2.33 -1.51
CA TRP A 65 6.68 2.34 -0.08
C TRP A 65 5.52 1.39 0.27
N TRP A 66 4.44 1.40 -0.50
CA TRP A 66 3.32 0.47 -0.29
C TRP A 66 3.79 -0.98 -0.45
N ASN A 67 4.52 -1.29 -1.52
CA ASN A 67 5.05 -2.63 -1.77
C ASN A 67 5.94 -3.13 -0.62
N ALA A 68 6.79 -2.25 -0.07
CA ALA A 68 7.68 -2.59 1.04
C ALA A 68 6.96 -2.75 2.40
N ASN A 69 5.81 -2.09 2.61
CA ASN A 69 5.16 -2.01 3.93
C ASN A 69 3.79 -2.72 3.99
N ARG A 70 3.22 -3.17 2.87
CA ARG A 70 1.87 -3.76 2.80
C ARG A 70 1.67 -4.93 3.76
N GLU A 71 2.69 -5.74 3.99
CA GLU A 71 2.66 -6.85 4.95
C GLU A 71 2.46 -6.36 6.39
N THR A 72 3.23 -5.35 6.80
CA THR A 72 3.08 -4.74 8.14
C THR A 72 1.74 -4.03 8.28
N VAL A 73 1.25 -3.38 7.23
CA VAL A 73 -0.08 -2.77 7.21
C VAL A 73 -1.18 -3.83 7.37
N TRP A 74 -1.08 -4.94 6.62
CA TRP A 74 -2.02 -6.06 6.75
C TRP A 74 -2.00 -6.67 8.14
N LYS A 75 -0.80 -6.87 8.70
CA LYS A 75 -0.59 -7.32 10.08
C LYS A 75 -1.26 -6.40 11.10
N ALA A 76 -1.23 -5.08 10.89
CA ALA A 76 -1.92 -4.14 11.77
C ALA A 76 -3.45 -4.25 11.64
N ILE A 77 -3.97 -4.25 10.41
CA ILE A 77 -5.42 -4.30 10.12
C ILE A 77 -6.07 -5.55 10.73
N THR A 78 -5.38 -6.68 10.63
CA THR A 78 -5.92 -7.98 11.04
C THR A 78 -5.54 -8.36 12.48
N CYS A 79 -4.93 -7.45 13.25
CA CYS A 79 -4.43 -7.74 14.60
C CYS A 79 -5.52 -8.30 15.53
N SER A 80 -6.76 -7.82 15.38
CA SER A 80 -7.90 -8.23 16.20
C SER A 80 -8.87 -9.18 15.48
N ALA A 81 -8.48 -9.74 14.33
CA ALA A 81 -9.30 -10.66 13.55
C ALA A 81 -9.16 -12.13 14.00
N ALA A 82 -9.09 -12.38 15.31
CA ALA A 82 -8.89 -13.72 15.88
C ALA A 82 -9.92 -14.73 15.34
N GLY A 83 -9.43 -15.89 14.86
CA GLY A 83 -10.27 -16.92 14.24
C GLY A 83 -10.87 -16.55 12.87
N GLY A 84 -10.56 -15.37 12.33
CA GLY A 84 -10.97 -14.95 11.00
C GLY A 84 -10.14 -15.63 9.91
N GLU A 85 -10.83 -16.08 8.86
CA GLU A 85 -10.20 -16.66 7.66
C GLU A 85 -10.42 -15.77 6.44
N TYR A 86 -9.42 -15.67 5.57
CA TYR A 86 -9.61 -15.14 4.22
C TYR A 86 -10.29 -16.20 3.36
N PHE A 87 -11.42 -15.85 2.75
CA PHE A 87 -12.32 -16.78 2.07
C PHE A 87 -11.71 -17.54 0.87
N ARG A 88 -10.59 -17.08 0.32
CA ARG A 88 -9.86 -17.79 -0.74
C ARG A 88 -8.71 -18.58 -0.12
N LYS A 89 -8.54 -19.82 -0.58
CA LYS A 89 -7.37 -20.64 -0.29
C LYS A 89 -6.15 -20.04 -1.00
N THR A 90 -5.30 -19.33 -0.27
CA THR A 90 -4.15 -18.62 -0.86
C THR A 90 -2.84 -18.86 -0.09
N CYS A 91 -2.87 -19.63 0.99
CA CYS A 91 -1.68 -19.97 1.77
C CYS A 91 -1.04 -21.26 1.26
N GLY A 92 0.30 -21.35 1.13
CA GLY A 92 0.99 -22.58 0.72
C GLY A 92 1.74 -22.50 -0.62
N GLY A 93 1.75 -21.35 -1.28
CA GLY A 93 2.45 -21.14 -2.56
C GLY A 93 1.52 -21.19 -3.78
N GLY A 94 2.11 -21.13 -4.97
CA GLY A 94 1.39 -20.95 -6.25
C GLY A 94 0.69 -22.19 -6.81
N ASP A 95 0.66 -23.32 -6.08
CA ASP A 95 -0.06 -24.52 -6.50
C ASP A 95 -1.45 -24.54 -5.83
N GLU A 96 -2.48 -24.33 -6.64
CA GLU A 96 -3.89 -24.29 -6.23
C GLU A 96 -4.35 -25.58 -5.52
N ASN A 97 -3.72 -26.72 -5.81
CA ASN A 97 -4.07 -28.01 -5.21
C ASN A 97 -3.59 -28.14 -3.75
N THR A 98 -2.62 -27.32 -3.36
CA THR A 98 -2.02 -27.32 -2.01
C THR A 98 -2.38 -26.06 -1.21
N ALA A 99 -3.09 -25.12 -1.85
CA ALA A 99 -3.47 -23.87 -1.20
C ALA A 99 -4.47 -24.13 -0.06
N THR A 100 -4.18 -23.53 1.08
CA THR A 100 -4.96 -23.63 2.32
C THR A 100 -5.58 -22.27 2.67
N LEU A 101 -6.64 -22.32 3.49
CA LEU A 101 -7.18 -21.12 4.10
C LEU A 101 -6.18 -20.56 5.13
N THR A 102 -6.29 -19.26 5.39
CA THR A 102 -5.51 -18.62 6.45
C THR A 102 -5.89 -19.23 7.79
N GLN A 103 -4.92 -19.64 8.60
CA GLN A 103 -5.20 -20.39 9.83
C GLN A 103 -5.71 -19.53 10.98
N ASN A 104 -5.32 -18.24 11.04
CA ASN A 104 -5.78 -17.26 12.03
C ASN A 104 -5.55 -15.83 11.52
N ASN A 105 -6.33 -14.88 12.02
CA ASN A 105 -6.15 -13.45 11.80
C ASN A 105 -6.09 -13.07 10.31
N CYS A 106 -6.81 -13.80 9.44
CA CYS A 106 -6.79 -13.60 7.99
C CYS A 106 -5.36 -13.53 7.43
N ARG A 107 -4.42 -14.33 7.95
CA ARG A 107 -3.00 -14.35 7.54
C ARG A 107 -2.52 -15.76 7.20
N CYS A 108 -1.58 -15.82 6.26
CA CYS A 108 -0.76 -17.02 6.05
C CYS A 108 0.44 -17.03 7.01
N ASN A 109 1.21 -18.12 6.99
CA ASN A 109 2.45 -18.22 7.77
C ASN A 109 3.39 -17.06 7.45
N GLY A 110 4.03 -16.50 8.48
CA GLY A 110 4.93 -15.36 8.34
C GLY A 110 4.22 -14.03 8.09
N ASP A 111 2.96 -13.85 8.53
CA ASP A 111 2.17 -12.62 8.34
C ASP A 111 1.94 -12.21 6.87
N GLN A 112 2.18 -13.13 5.92
CA GLN A 112 2.00 -12.87 4.49
C GLN A 112 0.56 -12.44 4.16
N VAL A 113 0.45 -11.40 3.33
CA VAL A 113 -0.83 -10.88 2.82
C VAL A 113 -1.46 -11.91 1.86
N PRO A 114 -2.65 -12.47 2.18
CA PRO A 114 -3.28 -13.53 1.40
C PRO A 114 -3.99 -13.01 0.14
N THR A 115 -3.94 -11.70 -0.14
CA THR A 115 -4.68 -11.05 -1.22
C THR A 115 -3.80 -10.12 -2.05
N TYR A 116 -4.21 -9.91 -3.30
CA TYR A 116 -3.61 -8.97 -4.25
C TYR A 116 -4.63 -7.93 -4.71
N PHE A 117 -5.74 -7.74 -3.98
CA PHE A 117 -6.73 -6.72 -4.34
C PHE A 117 -6.13 -5.31 -4.40
N ASP A 118 -5.08 -5.04 -3.62
CA ASP A 118 -4.31 -3.80 -3.73
C ASP A 118 -3.53 -3.64 -5.05
N TYR A 119 -3.44 -4.67 -5.91
CA TYR A 119 -2.90 -4.54 -7.27
C TYR A 119 -3.99 -4.62 -8.35
N VAL A 120 -5.27 -4.74 -7.97
CA VAL A 120 -6.41 -4.67 -8.89
C VAL A 120 -6.90 -3.22 -8.99
N PRO A 121 -7.14 -2.68 -10.21
CA PRO A 121 -7.71 -1.34 -10.39
C PRO A 121 -8.98 -1.13 -9.56
N GLN A 122 -9.13 0.02 -8.90
CA GLN A 122 -10.24 0.27 -7.97
C GLN A 122 -11.63 0.03 -8.54
N TYR A 123 -11.82 0.39 -9.81
CA TYR A 123 -13.10 0.20 -10.50
C TYR A 123 -13.53 -1.27 -10.62
N LEU A 124 -12.58 -2.21 -10.58
CA LEU A 124 -12.81 -3.65 -10.74
C LEU A 124 -12.86 -4.43 -9.41
N ARG A 125 -12.67 -3.75 -8.27
CA ARG A 125 -12.68 -4.36 -6.94
C ARG A 125 -14.07 -4.41 -6.36
#